data_AF-A0A941UDE4-F1
#
_entry.id   AF-A0A941UDE4-F1
#
_cell.length_a   1.000
_cell.length_b   1.000
_cell.length_c   1.000
_cell.angle_alpha   90.00
_cell.angle_beta   90.00
_cell.angle_gamma   90.00
#
_symmetry.space_group_name_H-M   'P 1'
#
loop_
_entity.id
_entity.type
_entity.pdbx_description
1 polymer ?
#
loop_
_entity_poly.entity_id
_entity_poly.type
_entity_poly.pdbx_seq_one_letter_code
_entity_poly.pdbx_strand_id
1 'polypeptide(L)'
;MYLKSLFIVSVLFLTACSSNTVTRTADKPVVQYARENSTIVPVNSIESTSNSCVDNFNFLRRAGDSQYERLSSNYIKVNDGFHFLRVNKNIMGEDAKRIYTMNLNMKLDTICSEVNYASYQLIQKKIKDLSNI
;
A
#
# COMPACT_ATOMS: atom_id res chain seq x y z
N MET A 1 -53.61 49.97 -5.64
CA MET A 1 -53.05 49.28 -6.82
C MET A 1 -51.68 49.87 -7.10
N TYR A 2 -50.61 49.30 -6.54
CA TYR A 2 -49.19 49.46 -6.91
C TYR A 2 -48.38 48.68 -5.87
N LEU A 3 -47.84 47.51 -6.23
CA LEU A 3 -46.61 47.03 -5.62
C LEU A 3 -45.81 46.30 -6.69
N LYS A 4 -44.71 46.93 -7.07
CA LYS A 4 -43.82 46.54 -8.17
C LYS A 4 -43.04 45.29 -7.75
N SER A 5 -43.08 44.27 -8.61
CA SER A 5 -42.27 43.07 -8.51
C SER A 5 -40.81 43.40 -8.83
N LEU A 6 -39.92 43.21 -7.85
CA LEU A 6 -38.47 43.31 -8.00
C LEU A 6 -37.94 41.93 -8.41
N PHE A 7 -37.54 41.79 -9.68
CA PHE A 7 -36.77 40.63 -10.14
C PHE A 7 -35.33 40.75 -9.61
N ILE A 8 -35.01 39.92 -8.61
CA ILE A 8 -33.66 39.77 -8.08
C ILE A 8 -32.88 38.85 -9.03
N VAL A 9 -31.95 39.44 -9.77
CA VAL A 9 -30.96 38.74 -10.59
C VAL A 9 -30.01 37.98 -9.66
N SER A 10 -30.15 36.65 -9.61
CA SER A 10 -29.22 35.78 -8.89
C SER A 10 -28.03 35.48 -9.80
N VAL A 11 -26.95 36.25 -9.63
CA VAL A 11 -25.64 35.96 -10.23
C VAL A 11 -24.99 34.84 -9.41
N LEU A 12 -25.00 33.63 -9.93
CA LEU A 12 -24.19 32.52 -9.40
C LEU A 12 -22.73 32.79 -9.75
N PHE A 13 -21.97 33.32 -8.80
CA PHE A 13 -20.52 33.36 -8.86
C PHE A 13 -19.98 31.92 -8.68
N LEU A 14 -19.48 31.32 -9.76
CA LEU A 14 -18.63 30.14 -9.72
C LEU A 14 -17.28 30.56 -9.11
N THR A 15 -17.10 30.30 -7.83
CA THR A 15 -15.79 30.42 -7.17
C THR A 15 -14.95 29.19 -7.56
N ALA A 16 -13.92 29.41 -8.37
CA ALA A 16 -12.89 28.43 -8.66
C ALA A 16 -12.09 28.14 -7.38
N CYS A 17 -11.98 26.87 -6.99
CA CYS A 17 -11.03 26.46 -5.96
C CYS A 17 -9.61 26.60 -6.51
N SER A 18 -8.92 27.67 -6.10
CA SER A 18 -7.47 27.80 -6.30
C SER A 18 -6.76 26.68 -5.53
N SER A 19 -5.99 25.85 -6.24
CA SER A 19 -5.13 24.86 -5.61
C SER A 19 -3.91 25.56 -5.04
N ASN A 20 -3.83 25.68 -3.71
CA ASN A 20 -2.61 26.11 -3.05
C ASN A 20 -1.51 25.06 -3.27
N THR A 21 -0.39 25.49 -3.82
CA THR A 21 0.85 24.73 -3.87
C THR A 21 1.32 24.46 -2.45
N VAL A 22 1.12 23.23 -1.96
CA VAL A 22 1.72 22.76 -0.71
C VAL A 22 3.21 22.56 -0.95
N THR A 23 4.04 23.43 -0.36
CA THR A 23 5.46 23.16 -0.16
C THR A 23 5.58 21.95 0.76
N ARG A 24 5.82 20.77 0.18
CA ARG A 24 6.26 19.60 0.94
C ARG A 24 7.70 19.83 1.39
N THR A 25 7.89 20.46 2.54
CA THR A 25 9.03 20.08 3.39
C THR A 25 8.80 18.62 3.78
N ALA A 26 9.69 17.74 3.34
CA ALA A 26 9.71 16.36 3.78
C ALA A 26 10.02 16.35 5.27
N ASP A 27 8.96 16.39 6.09
CA ASP A 27 9.08 16.21 7.52
C ASP A 27 9.48 14.75 7.75
N LYS A 28 10.71 14.54 8.23
CA LYS A 28 11.16 13.20 8.61
C LYS A 28 10.31 12.76 9.79
N PRO A 29 9.69 11.56 9.79
CA PRO A 29 8.95 11.13 10.96
C PRO A 29 9.91 11.00 12.15
N VAL A 30 9.79 11.90 13.12
CA VAL A 30 10.45 11.79 14.41
C VAL A 30 9.77 10.65 15.15
N VAL A 31 10.37 9.47 15.12
CA VAL A 31 9.89 8.36 15.93
C VAL A 31 10.37 8.57 17.36
N GLN A 32 9.45 9.01 18.22
CA GLN A 32 9.68 9.16 19.65
C GLN A 32 9.67 7.78 20.30
N TYR A 33 10.80 7.06 20.25
CA TYR A 33 11.01 5.88 21.10
C TYR A 33 11.33 6.32 22.53
N ALA A 34 10.88 5.53 23.50
CA ALA A 34 10.80 5.84 24.91
C ALA A 34 12.03 6.55 25.53
N ARG A 35 11.71 7.50 26.41
CA ARG A 35 12.52 8.20 27.43
C ARG A 35 13.82 7.46 27.85
N GLU A 36 14.93 8.14 27.62
CA GLU A 36 16.31 8.03 28.16
C GLU A 36 16.79 6.72 28.83
N ASN A 37 17.97 6.27 28.37
CA ASN A 37 18.88 5.27 28.97
C ASN A 37 18.53 3.78 28.82
N SER A 38 18.26 3.34 27.58
CA SER A 38 18.51 1.95 27.19
C SER A 38 19.48 1.96 26.01
N THR A 39 20.61 1.27 26.09
CA THR A 39 21.46 1.01 24.91
C THR A 39 20.70 0.09 23.97
N ILE A 40 19.81 0.67 23.17
CA ILE A 40 19.13 0.02 22.07
C ILE A 40 20.22 -0.21 21.02
N VAL A 41 20.74 -1.44 20.96
CA VAL A 41 21.56 -1.88 19.84
C VAL A 41 20.77 -1.58 18.58
N PRO A 42 21.28 -0.76 17.64
CA PRO A 42 20.54 -0.42 16.44
C PRO A 42 20.38 -1.69 15.61
N VAL A 43 19.18 -2.26 15.63
CA VAL A 43 18.78 -3.20 14.59
C VAL A 43 18.74 -2.38 13.31
N ASN A 44 19.63 -2.66 12.36
CA ASN A 44 19.67 -2.00 11.05
C ASN A 44 18.24 -1.91 10.50
N SER A 45 17.64 -0.72 10.43
CA SER A 45 16.28 -0.58 9.92
C SER A 45 16.25 -1.02 8.44
N ILE A 46 15.16 -1.65 8.00
CA ILE A 46 14.93 -1.85 6.57
C ILE A 46 14.23 -0.57 6.13
N GLU A 47 14.86 0.16 5.21
CA GLU A 47 14.22 1.30 4.57
C GLU A 47 13.02 0.82 3.76
N SER A 48 11.94 1.61 3.78
CA SER A 48 10.77 1.35 2.94
C SER A 48 11.17 1.36 1.48
N THR A 49 10.69 0.38 0.74
CA THR A 49 10.91 0.25 -0.71
C THR A 49 10.00 1.15 -1.53
N SER A 50 9.14 1.97 -0.89
CA SER A 50 8.01 2.71 -1.48
C SER A 50 6.92 1.82 -2.12
N ASN A 51 7.04 0.49 -2.00
CA ASN A 51 6.03 -0.49 -2.39
C ASN A 51 5.50 -1.19 -1.14
N SER A 52 4.25 -0.90 -0.77
CA SER A 52 3.63 -1.43 0.46
C SER A 52 3.54 -2.95 0.49
N CYS A 53 3.36 -3.61 -0.66
CA CYS A 53 3.33 -5.08 -0.72
C CYS A 53 4.69 -5.68 -0.37
N VAL A 54 5.77 -5.14 -0.94
CA VAL A 54 7.15 -5.58 -0.66
C VAL A 54 7.54 -5.25 0.78
N ASP A 55 7.15 -4.08 1.28
CA ASP A 55 7.41 -3.68 2.67
C ASP A 55 6.70 -4.59 3.66
N ASN A 56 5.45 -4.98 3.38
CA ASN A 56 4.73 -5.94 4.20
C ASN A 56 5.38 -7.34 4.16
N PHE A 57 5.88 -7.80 3.01
CA PHE A 57 6.69 -9.02 2.96
C PHE A 57 7.94 -8.94 3.83
N ASN A 58 8.67 -7.82 3.75
CA ASN A 58 9.85 -7.58 4.57
C ASN A 58 9.51 -7.56 6.05
N PHE A 59 8.36 -6.98 6.42
CA PHE A 59 7.86 -6.96 7.78
C PHE A 59 7.58 -8.37 8.32
N LEU A 60 6.80 -9.18 7.59
CA LEU A 60 6.50 -10.57 7.97
C LEU A 60 7.78 -11.40 8.13
N ARG A 61 8.71 -11.29 7.18
CA ARG A 61 10.01 -11.97 7.23
C ARG A 61 10.77 -11.61 8.51
N ARG A 62 10.84 -10.32 8.83
CA ARG A 62 11.61 -9.84 9.97
C ARG A 62 11.01 -10.24 11.31
N ALA A 63 9.68 -10.30 11.36
CA ALA A 63 8.95 -10.71 12.56
C ALA A 63 8.96 -12.23 12.77
N GLY A 64 9.47 -13.01 11.81
CA GLY A 64 9.42 -14.47 11.84
C GLY A 64 8.00 -15.01 11.75
N ASP A 65 7.10 -14.32 11.04
CA ASP A 65 5.72 -14.75 10.89
C ASP A 65 5.64 -16.03 10.03
N SER A 66 4.87 -17.01 10.50
CA SER A 66 4.77 -18.32 9.84
C SER A 66 4.10 -18.26 8.46
N GLN A 67 3.34 -17.21 8.15
CA GLN A 67 2.73 -17.05 6.83
C GLN A 67 3.74 -16.60 5.76
N TYR A 68 4.90 -16.09 6.17
CA TYR A 68 5.90 -15.55 5.24
C TYR A 68 6.32 -16.57 4.17
N GLU A 69 6.64 -17.81 4.57
CA GLU A 69 7.13 -18.84 3.63
C GLU A 69 6.10 -19.17 2.56
N ARG A 70 4.84 -19.40 2.95
CA ARG A 70 3.75 -19.70 2.01
C ARG A 70 3.53 -18.54 1.04
N LEU A 71 3.42 -17.31 1.57
CA LEU A 71 3.10 -16.13 0.77
C LEU A 71 4.24 -15.77 -0.19
N SER A 72 5.50 -15.87 0.26
CA SER A 72 6.67 -15.58 -0.57
C SER A 72 6.85 -16.62 -1.67
N SER A 73 6.64 -17.91 -1.37
CA SER A 73 6.61 -18.97 -2.38
C SER A 73 5.53 -18.71 -3.44
N ASN A 74 4.34 -18.30 -3.04
CA ASN A 74 3.27 -17.96 -4.00
C ASN A 74 3.63 -16.74 -4.86
N TYR A 75 4.25 -15.72 -4.26
CA TYR A 75 4.72 -14.54 -4.98
C TYR A 75 5.77 -14.91 -6.04
N ILE A 76 6.73 -15.77 -5.70
CA ILE A 76 7.74 -16.27 -6.65
C ILE A 76 7.08 -16.96 -7.84
N LYS A 77 6.11 -17.85 -7.61
CA LYS A 77 5.38 -18.53 -8.69
C LYS A 77 4.66 -17.56 -9.63
N VAL A 78 4.06 -16.50 -9.10
CA VAL A 78 3.41 -15.46 -9.93
C VAL A 78 4.46 -14.69 -10.74
N ASN A 79 5.61 -14.38 -10.14
CA ASN A 79 6.71 -13.72 -10.83
C ASN A 79 7.33 -14.59 -11.94
N ASP A 80 7.44 -15.90 -11.73
CA ASP A 80 7.83 -16.86 -12.77
C ASP A 80 6.81 -16.86 -13.93
N GLY A 81 5.52 -16.74 -13.60
CA GLY A 81 4.46 -16.56 -14.60
C GLY A 81 4.61 -15.28 -15.41
N PHE A 82 4.94 -14.15 -14.79
CA PHE A 82 5.27 -12.90 -15.48
C PHE A 82 6.53 -13.02 -16.34
N HIS A 83 7.55 -13.77 -15.87
CA HIS A 83 8.73 -14.07 -16.67
C HIS A 83 8.35 -14.85 -17.93
N PHE A 84 7.56 -15.91 -17.81
CA PHE A 84 7.05 -16.68 -18.93
C PHE A 84 6.29 -15.80 -19.93
N LEU A 85 5.37 -14.96 -19.45
CA LEU A 85 4.63 -14.02 -20.28
C LEU A 85 5.59 -13.08 -21.02
N ARG A 86 6.57 -12.48 -20.34
CA ARG A 86 7.52 -11.53 -20.94
C ARG A 86 8.33 -12.16 -22.08
N VAL A 87 8.79 -13.39 -21.89
CA VAL A 87 9.59 -14.13 -22.89
C VAL A 87 8.74 -14.55 -24.09
N ASN A 88 7.48 -14.96 -23.86
CA ASN A 88 6.67 -15.61 -24.89
C ASN A 88 5.56 -14.73 -25.50
N LYS A 89 5.28 -13.53 -24.96
CA LYS A 89 4.13 -12.70 -25.38
C LYS A 89 4.05 -12.41 -26.88
N ASN A 90 5.16 -12.40 -27.60
CA ASN A 90 5.20 -12.10 -29.03
C ASN A 90 4.79 -13.30 -29.91
N ILE A 91 4.74 -14.51 -29.34
CA ILE A 91 4.30 -15.74 -30.01
C ILE A 91 2.99 -16.30 -29.45
N MET A 92 2.41 -15.62 -28.45
CA MET A 92 1.11 -15.98 -27.89
C MET A 92 -0.03 -15.38 -28.72
N GLY A 93 -1.12 -16.12 -28.87
CA GLY A 93 -2.38 -15.54 -29.38
C GLY A 93 -2.86 -14.41 -28.48
N GLU A 94 -3.46 -13.37 -29.07
CA GLU A 94 -3.84 -12.13 -28.37
C GLU A 94 -4.75 -12.39 -27.15
N ASP A 95 -5.78 -13.23 -27.29
CA ASP A 95 -6.69 -13.55 -26.19
C ASP A 95 -6.01 -14.34 -25.08
N ALA A 96 -5.17 -15.31 -25.43
CA ALA A 96 -4.40 -16.10 -24.46
C ALA A 96 -3.44 -15.20 -23.67
N LYS A 97 -2.73 -14.30 -24.36
CA LYS A 97 -1.86 -13.28 -23.75
C LYS A 97 -2.64 -12.39 -22.78
N ARG A 98 -3.81 -11.91 -23.19
CA ARG A 98 -4.68 -11.04 -22.38
C ARG A 98 -5.17 -11.77 -21.12
N ILE A 99 -5.75 -12.95 -21.27
CA ILE A 99 -6.31 -13.73 -20.15
C ILE A 99 -5.20 -14.10 -19.16
N TYR A 100 -4.05 -14.54 -19.66
CA TYR A 100 -2.92 -14.89 -18.81
C TYR A 100 -2.39 -13.68 -18.04
N THR A 101 -2.26 -12.52 -18.69
CA THR A 101 -1.88 -11.25 -18.03
C THR A 101 -2.87 -10.87 -16.94
N MET A 102 -4.17 -10.93 -17.23
CA MET A 102 -5.22 -10.64 -16.24
C MET A 102 -5.16 -11.57 -15.03
N ASN A 103 -4.92 -12.86 -15.26
CA ASN A 103 -4.80 -13.84 -14.18
C ASN A 103 -3.58 -13.56 -13.29
N LEU A 104 -2.42 -13.29 -13.89
CA LEU A 104 -1.19 -12.96 -13.15
C LEU A 104 -1.36 -11.70 -12.29
N ASN A 105 -1.95 -10.64 -12.85
CA ASN A 105 -2.24 -9.41 -12.09
C ASN A 105 -3.17 -9.69 -10.91
N MET A 106 -4.29 -10.40 -11.15
CA MET A 106 -5.23 -10.76 -10.08
C MET A 106 -4.56 -11.59 -8.97
N LYS A 107 -3.70 -12.54 -9.34
CA LYS A 107 -2.95 -13.34 -8.36
C LYS A 107 -1.97 -12.49 -7.56
N LEU A 108 -1.25 -11.58 -8.22
CA LEU A 108 -0.35 -10.64 -7.55
C LEU A 108 -1.11 -9.76 -6.55
N ASP A 109 -2.23 -9.16 -6.95
CA ASP A 109 -3.06 -8.32 -6.08
C ASP A 109 -3.63 -9.10 -4.89
N THR A 110 -4.02 -10.35 -5.12
CA THR A 110 -4.50 -11.26 -4.07
C THR A 110 -3.40 -11.53 -3.05
N ILE A 111 -2.19 -11.88 -3.50
CA ILE A 111 -1.06 -12.15 -2.62
C ILE A 111 -0.69 -10.90 -1.81
N CYS A 112 -0.64 -9.72 -2.45
CA CYS A 112 -0.35 -8.47 -1.76
C CYS A 112 -1.42 -8.14 -0.70
N SER A 113 -2.69 -8.46 -0.98
CA SER A 113 -3.78 -8.29 -0.03
C SER A 113 -3.69 -9.27 1.15
N GLU A 114 -3.36 -10.55 0.89
CA GLU A 114 -3.11 -11.55 1.94
C GLU A 114 -1.94 -11.16 2.85
N VAL A 115 -0.85 -10.68 2.26
CA VAL A 115 0.35 -10.22 2.98
C VAL A 115 0.04 -9.00 3.85
N ASN A 116 -0.71 -8.03 3.32
CA ASN A 116 -1.16 -6.88 4.10
C ASN A 116 -2.05 -7.29 5.29
N TYR A 117 -2.95 -8.25 5.07
CA TYR A 117 -3.81 -8.77 6.13
C TYR A 117 -3.01 -9.52 7.20
N ALA A 118 -2.06 -10.37 6.80
CA ALA A 118 -1.15 -11.05 7.72
C ALA A 118 -0.33 -10.05 8.54
N SER A 119 0.18 -8.98 7.93
CA SER A 119 0.87 -7.89 8.63
C SER A 119 -0.01 -7.27 9.71
N TYR A 120 -1.27 -6.97 9.38
CA TYR A 120 -2.24 -6.44 10.35
C TYR A 120 -2.50 -7.41 11.50
N GLN A 121 -2.72 -8.70 11.22
CA GLN A 121 -2.92 -9.72 12.25
C GLN A 121 -1.73 -9.83 13.20
N LEU A 122 -0.51 -9.78 12.66
CA LEU A 122 0.71 -9.80 13.46
C LEU A 122 0.80 -8.60 14.41
N ILE A 123 0.48 -7.39 13.93
CA ILE A 123 0.44 -6.19 14.78
C ILE A 123 -0.61 -6.34 15.88
N GLN A 124 -1.81 -6.83 15.55
CA GLN A 124 -2.86 -7.06 16.54
C GLN A 124 -2.41 -8.06 17.62
N LYS A 125 -1.69 -9.13 17.23
CA LYS A 125 -1.08 -10.05 18.19
C LYS A 125 -0.08 -9.34 19.11
N LYS A 126 0.81 -8.52 18.56
CA LYS A 126 1.78 -7.76 19.36
C LYS A 126 1.12 -6.77 20.32
N ILE A 127 0.07 -6.07 19.89
CA ILE A 127 -0.73 -5.19 20.76
C ILE A 127 -1.37 -5.99 21.90
N LYS A 128 -1.95 -7.16 21.61
CA LYS A 128 -2.52 -8.04 22.62
C LYS A 128 -1.46 -8.54 23.60
N ASP A 129 -0.28 -8.95 23.12
CA ASP A 129 0.82 -9.40 23.96
C ASP A 129 1.26 -8.28 24.92
N LEU A 130 1.30 -7.02 24.46
CA LEU A 130 1.58 -5.85 25.31
C LEU A 130 0.47 -5.54 26.32
N SER A 131 -0.79 -5.79 25.97
CA SER A 131 -1.94 -5.53 26.86
C SER A 131 -2.01 -6.51 28.04
N ASN A 132 -1.23 -7.60 27.98
CA ASN A 132 -1.15 -8.61 29.04
C ASN A 132 0.08 -8.42 29.95
N ILE A 133 0.81 -7.31 29.79
CA ILE A 133 1.91 -6.87 30.67
C ILE A 133 1.35 -5.83 31.63
#